data_AF-A0A0D6TFZ5-F1
#
_entry.id   AF-A0A0D6TFZ5-F1
#
_cell.length_a   1.000
_cell.length_b   1.000
_cell.length_c   1.000
_cell.angle_alpha   90.00
_cell.angle_beta   90.00
_cell.angle_gamma   90.00
#
_symmetry.space_group_name_H-M   'P 1'
#
loop_
_entity.id
_entity.type
_entity.pdbx_description
1 polymer ?
#
loop_
_entity_poly.entity_id
_entity_poly.type
_entity_poly.pdbx_seq_one_letter_code
_entity_poly.pdbx_strand_id
1 'polypeptide(L)'
;MGGPGQRPVTEVTLTATNVLTYEPGTGQVLILRNPTAGAVSSVIDGADGTTVSYPGAPNISVAAGFAVGAIPAGGVVAVPLDTISAYLQGAINVTGTGLVAVLLGS
;
A
#
# COMPACT_ATOMS: atom_id res chain seq x y z
N MET A 1 -18.78 -15.61 -6.76
CA MET A 1 -19.19 -15.74 -8.18
C MET A 1 -18.82 -14.45 -8.89
N GLY A 2 -17.94 -14.48 -9.89
CA GLY A 2 -18.10 -13.60 -11.05
C GLY A 2 -16.94 -13.57 -12.03
N GLY A 3 -17.27 -13.11 -13.23
CA GLY A 3 -16.67 -13.50 -14.50
C GLY A 3 -15.31 -12.88 -14.85
N PRO A 4 -14.86 -12.99 -16.12
CA PRO A 4 -13.47 -12.77 -16.58
C PRO A 4 -12.92 -11.34 -16.43
N GLY A 5 -13.63 -10.43 -15.74
CA GLY A 5 -13.18 -9.08 -15.41
C GLY A 5 -13.43 -8.68 -13.94
N GLN A 6 -13.82 -9.62 -13.07
CA GLN A 6 -13.94 -9.34 -11.64
C GLN A 6 -12.62 -9.61 -10.93
N ARG A 7 -12.18 -8.61 -10.17
CA ARG A 7 -11.00 -8.70 -9.31
C ARG A 7 -11.43 -8.97 -7.87
N PRO A 8 -10.77 -9.90 -7.16
CA PRO A 8 -11.05 -10.11 -5.75
C PRO A 8 -10.69 -8.84 -4.99
N VAL A 9 -11.66 -8.28 -4.26
CA VAL A 9 -11.47 -7.08 -3.45
C VAL A 9 -11.41 -7.49 -1.98
N THR A 10 -10.33 -7.14 -1.30
CA THR A 10 -10.19 -7.34 0.15
C THR A 10 -10.21 -5.98 0.82
N GLU A 11 -11.21 -5.74 1.67
CA GLU A 11 -11.34 -4.51 2.44
C GLU A 11 -10.99 -4.78 3.90
N VAL A 12 -10.10 -3.96 4.45
CA VAL A 12 -9.66 -4.01 5.85
C VAL A 12 -9.65 -2.61 6.41
N THR A 13 -10.29 -2.43 7.56
CA THR A 13 -10.10 -1.21 8.36
C THR A 13 -8.72 -1.26 8.99
N LEU A 14 -7.87 -0.31 8.64
CA LEU A 14 -6.50 -0.21 9.12
C LEU A 14 -6.50 0.10 10.62
N THR A 15 -5.93 -0.83 11.39
CA THR A 15 -5.60 -0.68 12.81
C THR A 15 -4.13 -0.26 12.98
N ALA A 16 -3.53 -0.40 14.17
CA ALA A 16 -2.17 0.06 14.44
C ALA A 16 -1.09 -0.61 13.57
N THR A 17 -1.31 -1.83 13.11
CA THR A 17 -0.40 -2.57 12.23
C THR A 17 -1.26 -3.51 11.39
N ASN A 18 -1.12 -3.45 10.07
CA ASN A 18 -1.90 -4.29 9.18
C ASN A 18 -0.97 -4.87 8.13
N VAL A 19 -0.87 -6.19 8.13
CA VAL A 19 -0.01 -6.91 7.21
C VAL A 19 -0.82 -7.28 5.97
N LEU A 20 -0.35 -6.85 4.81
CA LEU A 20 -0.86 -7.21 3.49
C LEU A 20 0.22 -7.98 2.73
N THR A 21 -0.21 -8.89 1.87
CA THR A 21 0.67 -9.63 0.98
C THR A 21 0.49 -9.08 -0.44
N TYR A 22 1.60 -8.67 -1.06
CA TYR A 22 1.62 -8.23 -2.45
C TYR A 22 2.16 -9.34 -3.35
N GLU A 23 1.51 -9.53 -4.49
CA GLU A 23 1.96 -10.46 -5.52
C GLU A 23 2.51 -9.64 -6.71
N PRO A 24 3.84 -9.65 -6.94
CA PRO A 24 4.47 -8.80 -7.94
C PRO A 24 4.03 -9.12 -9.37
N GLY A 25 3.84 -8.07 -10.18
CA GLY A 25 3.51 -8.20 -11.61
C GLY A 25 2.05 -8.53 -11.90
N THR A 26 1.19 -8.46 -10.88
CA THR A 26 -0.23 -8.81 -11.00
C THR A 26 -1.16 -7.59 -11.14
N GLY A 27 -0.63 -6.36 -11.13
CA GLY A 27 -1.43 -5.15 -11.28
C GLY A 27 -2.29 -4.83 -10.06
N GLN A 28 -1.85 -5.25 -8.86
CA GLN A 28 -2.55 -4.98 -7.62
C GLN A 28 -2.57 -3.48 -7.31
N VAL A 29 -3.73 -2.99 -6.85
CA VAL A 29 -3.93 -1.60 -6.48
C VAL A 29 -4.43 -1.54 -5.05
N LEU A 30 -3.74 -0.77 -4.21
CA LEU A 30 -4.16 -0.48 -2.86
C LEU A 30 -4.90 0.86 -2.85
N ILE A 31 -6.16 0.85 -2.46
CA ILE A 31 -6.97 2.06 -2.31
C ILE A 31 -7.08 2.35 -0.81
N LEU A 32 -6.66 3.55 -0.41
CA LEU A 32 -6.75 4.06 0.95
C LEU A 32 -7.84 5.11 1.00
N ARG A 33 -8.89 4.83 1.77
CA ARG A 33 -10.00 5.76 2.00
C ARG A 33 -9.96 6.24 3.43
N ASN A 34 -10.09 7.55 3.63
CA ASN A 34 -10.16 8.15 4.96
C ASN A 34 -11.62 8.47 5.33
N PRO A 35 -12.33 7.59 6.05
CA PRO A 35 -13.67 7.90 6.55
C PRO A 35 -13.66 8.82 7.77
N THR A 36 -12.50 9.17 8.32
CA THR A 36 -12.41 9.96 9.55
C THR A 36 -12.64 11.46 9.27
N ALA A 37 -12.92 12.21 10.33
CA ALA A 37 -13.12 13.66 10.26
C ALA A 37 -11.81 14.47 10.23
N GLY A 38 -10.65 13.81 10.26
CA GLY A 38 -9.33 14.46 10.29
C GLY A 38 -8.41 13.96 9.18
N ALA A 39 -7.33 14.70 8.90
CA ALA A 39 -6.32 14.22 7.97
C ALA A 39 -5.50 13.09 8.62
N VAL A 40 -5.36 11.96 7.93
CA VAL A 40 -4.58 10.81 8.40
C VAL A 40 -3.42 10.58 7.45
N SER A 41 -2.21 10.55 8.00
CA SER A 41 -1.01 10.17 7.26
C SER A 41 -0.91 8.65 7.19
N SER A 42 -0.73 8.10 5.99
CA SER A 42 -0.46 6.67 5.80
C SER A 42 0.95 6.45 5.29
N VAL A 43 1.61 5.42 5.82
CA VAL A 43 2.89 4.91 5.32
C VAL A 43 2.73 3.43 5.01
N ILE A 44 3.15 3.06 3.80
CA ILE A 44 3.19 1.69 3.29
C ILE A 44 4.64 1.24 3.35
N ASP A 45 4.95 0.27 4.19
CA ASP A 45 6.32 -0.21 4.38
C ASP A 45 6.41 -1.71 4.11
N GLY A 46 7.53 -2.17 3.54
CA GLY A 46 7.83 -3.59 3.38
C GLY A 46 8.73 -4.03 4.52
N ALA A 47 8.31 -5.03 5.31
CA ALA A 47 9.06 -5.47 6.50
C ALA A 47 10.51 -5.88 6.20
N ASP A 48 10.80 -6.33 4.97
CA ASP A 48 12.14 -6.74 4.52
C ASP A 48 12.79 -5.70 3.59
N GLY A 49 12.14 -4.55 3.36
CA GLY A 49 12.60 -3.48 2.48
C GLY A 49 13.77 -2.72 3.09
N THR A 50 15.00 -3.18 2.87
CA THR A 50 16.20 -2.49 3.39
C THR A 50 16.77 -1.50 2.37
N THR A 51 17.24 -2.00 1.23
CA THR A 51 17.82 -1.20 0.15
C THR A 51 17.51 -1.81 -1.20
N VAL A 52 17.22 -0.95 -2.18
CA VAL A 52 17.08 -1.37 -3.58
C VAL A 52 18.27 -0.80 -4.34
N SER A 53 19.04 -1.70 -4.95
CA SER A 53 20.12 -1.33 -5.85
C SER A 53 19.56 -1.27 -7.26
N TYR A 54 19.58 -0.09 -7.87
CA TYR A 54 19.25 0.08 -9.28
C TYR A 54 20.56 0.21 -10.08
N PRO A 55 20.75 -0.53 -11.19
CA PRO A 55 21.96 -0.41 -12.00
C PRO A 55 22.11 1.02 -12.52
N GLY A 56 23.11 1.75 -12.02
CA GLY A 56 23.40 3.14 -12.42
C GLY A 56 22.88 4.25 -11.50
N ALA A 57 22.27 3.92 -10.35
CA ALA A 57 21.89 4.90 -9.33
C ALA A 57 22.47 4.50 -7.95
N PRO A 58 22.74 5.48 -7.05
CA PRO A 58 23.10 5.17 -5.66
C PRO A 58 21.97 4.37 -5.00
N ASN A 59 22.34 3.50 -4.07
CA ASN A 59 21.42 2.64 -3.32
C ASN A 59 20.29 3.48 -2.74
N ILE A 60 19.04 3.18 -3.11
CA ILE A 60 17.87 3.87 -2.55
C ILE A 60 17.43 3.04 -1.34
N SER A 61 17.51 3.63 -0.15
CA SER A 61 16.96 3.01 1.06
C SER A 61 15.44 3.04 0.98
N VAL A 62 14.83 1.87 0.99
CA VAL A 62 13.37 1.72 1.02
C VAL A 62 12.85 1.45 2.44
N ALA A 63 13.75 1.40 3.42
CA ALA A 63 13.49 1.13 4.84
C ALA A 63 12.61 2.18 5.55
N ALA A 64 12.35 3.33 4.92
CA ALA A 64 11.42 4.33 5.45
C ALA A 64 9.97 4.08 4.99
N GLY A 65 9.74 3.13 4.08
CA GLY A 65 8.47 2.91 3.40
C GLY A 65 8.09 4.05 2.44
N PHE A 66 6.98 3.85 1.73
CA PHE A 66 6.32 4.84 0.90
C PHE A 66 5.29 5.62 1.72
N ALA A 67 5.61 6.88 2.01
CA ALA A 67 4.65 7.80 2.61
C ALA A 67 3.63 8.27 1.57
N VAL A 68 2.37 7.84 1.74
CA VAL A 68 1.24 8.26 0.88
C VAL A 68 0.91 9.75 1.12
N GLY A 69 1.36 10.29 2.25
CA GLY A 69 1.07 11.66 2.68
C GLY A 69 -0.21 11.74 3.49
N ALA A 70 -0.63 12.97 3.80
CA ALA A 70 -1.84 13.23 4.56
C ALA A 70 -3.07 13.10 3.65
N ILE A 71 -3.89 12.09 3.91
CA ILE A 71 -5.17 11.91 3.22
C ILE A 71 -6.20 12.78 3.95
N PRO A 72 -6.79 13.80 3.31
CA PRO A 72 -7.78 14.66 3.95
C PRO A 72 -9.02 13.85 4.37
N ALA A 73 -9.85 14.41 5.25
CA ALA A 73 -11.11 13.78 5.66
C ALA A 73 -12.00 13.49 4.45
N GLY A 74 -12.50 12.26 4.33
CA GLY A 74 -13.26 11.79 3.17
C GLY A 74 -12.42 11.55 1.91
N GLY A 75 -11.11 11.79 1.96
CA GLY A 75 -10.19 11.61 0.85
C GLY A 75 -10.00 10.14 0.48
N VAL A 76 -9.70 9.90 -0.80
CA VAL A 76 -9.38 8.59 -1.33
C VAL A 76 -8.10 8.69 -2.16
N VAL A 77 -7.16 7.79 -1.91
CA VAL A 77 -5.91 7.68 -2.66
C VAL A 77 -5.77 6.26 -3.17
N ALA A 78 -5.52 6.11 -4.47
CA ALA A 78 -5.20 4.82 -5.07
C ALA A 78 -3.70 4.74 -5.35
N VAL A 79 -3.05 3.72 -4.83
CA VAL A 79 -1.62 3.46 -4.97
C VAL A 79 -1.44 2.15 -5.75
N PRO A 80 -0.97 2.20 -7.00
CA PRO A 80 -0.61 1.00 -7.75
C PRO A 80 0.62 0.35 -7.11
N LEU A 81 0.48 -0.88 -6.60
CA LEU A 81 1.56 -1.56 -5.89
C LEU A 81 2.74 -1.89 -6.82
N ASP A 82 2.48 -2.11 -8.11
CA ASP A 82 3.53 -2.34 -9.11
C ASP A 82 4.52 -1.16 -9.26
N THR A 83 4.04 0.08 -9.09
CA THR A 83 4.90 1.28 -9.18
C THR A 83 5.83 1.44 -7.98
N ILE A 84 5.46 0.87 -6.83
CA ILE A 84 6.24 0.91 -5.60
C ILE A 84 6.77 -0.48 -5.21
N SER A 85 6.77 -1.44 -6.14
CA SER A 85 7.19 -2.84 -5.93
C SER A 85 8.57 -2.96 -5.28
N ALA A 86 9.47 -2.01 -5.55
CA ALA A 86 10.78 -1.86 -4.92
C ALA A 86 10.72 -1.70 -3.38
N TYR A 87 9.68 -1.06 -2.85
CA TYR A 87 9.42 -0.84 -1.42
C TYR A 87 8.61 -1.99 -0.79
N LEU A 88 7.96 -2.83 -1.61
CA LEU A 88 7.08 -3.92 -1.15
C LEU A 88 7.83 -5.24 -1.02
N GLN A 89 9.01 -5.20 -0.40
CA GLN A 89 9.79 -6.41 -0.12
C GLN A 89 9.30 -7.06 1.18
N GLY A 90 8.89 -8.32 1.08
CA GLY A 90 8.37 -9.07 2.20
C GLY A 90 6.91 -8.73 2.53
N ALA A 91 6.55 -8.86 3.79
CA ALA A 91 5.21 -8.56 4.27
C ALA A 91 4.99 -7.04 4.32
N ILE A 92 3.92 -6.53 3.68
CA ILE A 92 3.64 -5.10 3.64
C ILE A 92 2.92 -4.69 4.90
N ASN A 93 3.47 -3.77 5.66
CA ASN A 93 2.79 -3.12 6.76
C ASN A 93 2.22 -1.77 6.31
N VAL A 94 0.91 -1.58 6.49
CA VAL A 94 0.27 -0.29 6.26
C VAL A 94 -0.14 0.33 7.59
N THR A 95 0.40 1.52 7.83
CA THR A 95 0.09 2.36 8.99
C THR A 95 -0.90 3.45 8.61
N GLY A 96 -1.73 3.88 9.57
CA GLY A 96 -2.79 4.88 9.35
C GLY A 96 -4.10 4.44 9.99
N THR A 97 -4.18 4.56 11.31
CA THR A 97 -5.33 4.10 12.10
C THR A 97 -6.62 4.77 11.66
N GLY A 98 -7.65 3.97 11.38
CA GLY A 98 -8.98 4.45 10.99
C GLY A 98 -9.15 4.67 9.48
N LEU A 99 -8.10 4.47 8.69
CA LEU A 99 -8.23 4.39 7.23
C LEU A 99 -8.85 3.04 6.84
N VAL A 100 -9.52 3.02 5.70
CA VAL A 100 -10.03 1.81 5.08
C VAL A 100 -9.11 1.49 3.91
N ALA A 101 -8.40 0.36 4.00
CA ALA A 101 -7.58 -0.17 2.94
C ALA A 101 -8.40 -1.17 2.11
N VAL A 102 -8.44 -0.95 0.81
CA VAL A 102 -9.09 -1.82 -0.16
C VAL A 102 -8.03 -2.32 -1.12
N LEU A 103 -7.67 -3.59 -1.01
CA LEU A 103 -6.76 -4.26 -1.92
C LEU A 103 -7.55 -4.85 -3.08
N LEU A 104 -7.30 -4.34 -4.29
CA LEU A 104 -7.75 -4.97 -5.52
C LEU A 104 -6.71 -6.02 -5.92
N GLY A 105 -7.08 -7.29 -5.79
CA GLY A 105 -6.33 -8.42 -6.31
C GLY A 105 -6.34 -8.47 -7.83
N SER A 106 -5.62 -9.45 -8.37
CA SER A 106 -5.36 -9.62 -9.81
C SER A 106 -6.51 -10.25 -10.55
#